data_AF-A0A1Q9WJC5-F1
#
_entry.id   AF-A0A1Q9WJC5-F1
#
_cell.length_a   1.000
_cell.length_b   1.000
_cell.length_c   1.000
_cell.angle_alpha   90.00
_cell.angle_beta   90.00
_cell.angle_gamma   90.00
#
_symmetry.space_group_name_H-M   'P 1'
#
loop_
_entity.id
_entity.type
_entity.pdbx_description
1 polymer ?
#
loop_
_entity_poly.entity_id
_entity_poly.type
_entity_poly.pdbx_seq_one_letter_code
_entity_poly.pdbx_strand_id
1 'polypeptide(L)'
;NGKRLKPALQAKALQAGWLQALDTLPEGHKPVRVFYDTTDNQEAEIALTLALHGLNTDGHGIELGNVDEGYNIGRRLGNTGVSSALVEINLATIASYLDGGTSAVVYAGADGSLTVQMIRPPDAARKEKNRANRGADPFKFGSPNGGAPRP
;
A
#
# COMPACT_ATOMS: atom_id res chain seq x y z
N ASN A 1 -18.82 13.31 19.20
CA ASN A 1 -17.47 13.45 19.82
C ASN A 1 -17.02 12.09 20.35
N GLY A 2 -16.33 11.30 19.53
CA GLY A 2 -15.69 10.06 19.97
C GLY A 2 -14.36 10.35 20.63
N LYS A 3 -14.07 9.73 21.78
CA LYS A 3 -12.73 9.76 22.38
C LYS A 3 -11.83 8.78 21.61
N ARG A 4 -10.59 9.20 21.32
CA ARG A 4 -9.58 8.34 20.69
C ARG A 4 -9.37 7.08 21.53
N LEU A 5 -9.26 5.94 20.87
CA LEU A 5 -9.03 4.64 21.53
C LEU A 5 -7.64 4.61 22.19
N LYS A 6 -7.48 3.79 23.24
CA LYS A 6 -6.15 3.47 23.78
C LYS A 6 -5.30 2.76 22.71
N PRO A 7 -3.96 2.87 22.72
CA PRO A 7 -3.10 2.29 21.67
C PRO A 7 -3.35 0.81 21.37
N ALA A 8 -3.50 -0.03 22.40
CA ALA A 8 -3.81 -1.46 22.21
C ALA A 8 -5.16 -1.70 21.52
N LEU A 9 -6.16 -0.84 21.78
CA LEU A 9 -7.46 -0.90 21.13
C LEU A 9 -7.39 -0.35 19.69
N GLN A 10 -6.54 0.62 19.41
CA GLN A 10 -6.26 1.09 18.05
C GLN A 10 -5.63 -0.04 17.21
N ALA A 11 -4.61 -0.72 17.75
CA ALA A 11 -3.97 -1.87 17.08
C ALA A 11 -4.99 -2.99 16.80
N LYS A 12 -5.84 -3.34 17.78
CA LYS A 12 -6.89 -4.35 17.59
C LYS A 12 -7.93 -3.95 16.55
N ALA A 13 -8.34 -2.68 16.53
CA ALA A 13 -9.26 -2.18 15.51
C ALA A 13 -8.62 -2.22 14.11
N LEU A 14 -7.33 -1.89 14.01
CA LEU A 14 -6.59 -1.98 12.76
C LEU A 14 -6.37 -3.43 12.30
N GLN A 15 -6.12 -4.37 13.21
CA GLN A 15 -6.11 -5.80 12.87
C GLN A 15 -7.43 -6.25 12.26
N ALA A 16 -8.56 -5.87 12.87
CA ALA A 16 -9.87 -6.19 12.34
C ALA A 16 -10.10 -5.55 10.96
N GLY A 17 -9.74 -4.28 10.78
CA GLY A 17 -9.83 -3.59 9.48
C GLY A 17 -8.92 -4.21 8.42
N TRP A 18 -7.72 -4.65 8.79
CA TRP A 18 -6.80 -5.36 7.91
C TRP A 18 -7.39 -6.69 7.44
N LEU A 19 -7.90 -7.52 8.37
CA LEU A 19 -8.53 -8.80 8.04
C LEU A 19 -9.76 -8.58 7.14
N GLN A 20 -10.60 -7.58 7.42
CA GLN A 20 -11.71 -7.22 6.53
C GLN A 20 -11.23 -6.85 5.12
N ALA A 21 -10.12 -6.11 5.01
CA ALA A 21 -9.54 -5.78 3.71
C ALA A 21 -9.00 -7.03 3.00
N LEU A 22 -8.40 -7.99 3.73
CA LEU A 22 -7.97 -9.28 3.18
C LEU A 22 -9.14 -10.10 2.65
N ASP A 23 -10.28 -10.12 3.36
CA ASP A 23 -11.48 -10.85 2.96
C ASP A 23 -12.10 -10.31 1.66
N THR A 24 -11.74 -9.10 1.23
CA THR A 24 -12.18 -8.55 -0.07
C THR A 24 -11.37 -9.08 -1.26
N LEU A 25 -10.26 -9.79 -1.01
CA LEU A 25 -9.36 -10.28 -2.03
C LEU A 25 -9.76 -11.70 -2.46
N PRO A 26 -9.62 -12.03 -3.76
CA PRO A 26 -9.73 -13.43 -4.17
C PRO A 26 -8.64 -14.27 -3.52
N GLU A 27 -8.88 -15.58 -3.46
CA GLU A 27 -7.89 -16.54 -2.96
C GLU A 27 -6.55 -16.40 -3.69
N GLY A 28 -5.44 -16.50 -2.95
CA GLY A 28 -4.09 -16.34 -3.48
C GLY A 28 -3.65 -14.89 -3.73
N HIS A 29 -4.51 -13.89 -3.51
CA HIS A 29 -4.17 -12.47 -3.69
C HIS A 29 -3.78 -11.74 -2.39
N LYS A 30 -3.31 -12.45 -1.37
CA LYS A 30 -2.82 -11.80 -0.13
C LYS A 30 -1.75 -10.75 -0.44
N PRO A 31 -1.70 -9.63 0.31
CA PRO A 31 -0.69 -8.61 0.10
C PRO A 31 0.70 -9.14 0.46
N VAL A 32 1.69 -8.78 -0.34
CA VAL A 32 3.10 -9.16 -0.14
C VAL A 32 3.96 -7.98 0.32
N ARG A 33 3.36 -6.78 0.36
CA ARG A 33 4.01 -5.53 0.74
C ARG A 33 2.98 -4.50 1.20
N VAL A 34 3.41 -3.52 1.98
CA VAL A 34 2.60 -2.40 2.46
C VAL A 34 3.35 -1.08 2.30
N PHE A 35 2.65 -0.09 1.75
CA PHE A 35 3.08 1.30 1.65
C PHE A 35 2.34 2.12 2.70
N TYR A 36 3.07 2.94 3.44
CA TYR A 36 2.51 3.77 4.51
C TYR A 36 3.39 5.00 4.74
N ASP A 37 2.83 6.06 5.30
CA ASP A 37 3.54 7.28 5.66
C ASP A 37 3.43 7.56 7.17
N THR A 38 4.58 7.86 7.78
CA THR A 38 4.71 8.12 9.22
C THR A 38 5.12 9.55 9.52
N THR A 39 5.35 10.41 8.51
CA THR A 39 5.98 11.72 8.66
C THR A 39 5.33 12.58 9.72
N ASP A 40 3.99 12.57 9.84
CA ASP A 40 3.26 13.34 10.84
C ASP A 40 2.35 12.47 11.74
N ASN A 41 2.58 11.14 11.77
CA ASN A 41 1.69 10.21 12.48
C ASN A 41 2.38 8.99 13.08
N GLN A 42 3.26 9.23 14.05
CA GLN A 42 3.97 8.17 14.78
C GLN A 42 3.02 7.21 15.52
N GLU A 43 1.87 7.68 16.00
CA GLU A 43 0.89 6.79 16.64
C GLU A 43 0.29 5.77 15.67
N ALA A 44 0.01 6.18 14.42
CA ALA A 44 -0.44 5.26 13.37
C ALA A 44 0.63 4.23 13.03
N GLU A 45 1.91 4.63 12.97
CA GLU A 45 3.04 3.70 12.76
C GLU A 45 3.07 2.62 13.85
N ILE A 46 2.95 3.03 15.12
CA ILE A 46 2.94 2.10 16.26
C ILE A 46 1.74 1.15 16.16
N ALA A 47 0.54 1.69 15.90
CA ALA A 47 -0.67 0.88 15.77
C ALA A 47 -0.56 -0.14 14.63
N LEU A 48 -0.05 0.28 13.46
CA LEU A 48 0.17 -0.58 12.30
C LEU A 48 1.21 -1.66 12.58
N THR A 49 2.32 -1.30 13.21
CA THR A 49 3.38 -2.23 13.58
C THR A 49 2.84 -3.31 14.52
N LEU A 50 2.15 -2.92 15.58
CA LEU A 50 1.57 -3.86 16.54
C LEU A 50 0.48 -4.74 15.90
N ALA A 51 -0.35 -4.15 15.03
CA ALA A 51 -1.41 -4.87 14.34
C ALA A 51 -0.84 -5.97 13.45
N LEU A 52 0.07 -5.62 12.54
CA LEU A 52 0.65 -6.56 11.58
C LEU A 52 1.57 -7.57 12.25
N HIS A 53 2.36 -7.16 13.24
CA HIS A 53 3.17 -8.08 14.03
C HIS A 53 2.32 -9.14 14.74
N GLY A 54 1.18 -8.75 15.31
CA GLY A 54 0.25 -9.73 15.90
C GLY A 54 -0.31 -10.73 14.90
N LEU A 55 -0.50 -10.30 13.64
CA LEU A 55 -0.95 -11.14 12.52
C LEU A 55 0.19 -11.95 11.86
N ASN A 56 1.46 -11.72 12.21
CA ASN A 56 2.57 -12.55 11.73
C ASN A 56 2.56 -13.96 12.34
N THR A 57 1.67 -14.24 13.29
CA THR A 57 1.57 -15.55 13.94
C THR A 57 0.81 -16.60 13.11
N ASP A 58 -0.05 -16.17 12.19
CA ASP A 58 -0.90 -17.05 11.37
C ASP A 58 -0.75 -16.81 9.85
N GLY A 59 0.23 -15.98 9.45
CA GLY A 59 0.55 -15.68 8.06
C GLY A 59 -0.36 -14.65 7.39
N HIS A 60 -1.08 -13.83 8.16
CA HIS A 60 -1.88 -12.70 7.65
C HIS A 60 -1.19 -11.33 7.81
N GLY A 61 -0.10 -11.28 8.58
CA GLY A 61 0.69 -10.08 8.81
C GLY A 61 1.70 -9.78 7.70
N ILE A 62 2.36 -8.62 7.84
CA ILE A 62 3.49 -8.17 7.04
C ILE A 62 4.54 -7.63 8.01
N GLU A 63 5.81 -7.98 7.80
CA GLU A 63 6.93 -7.48 8.59
C GLU A 63 7.38 -6.10 8.10
N LEU A 64 6.96 -5.05 8.82
CA LEU A 64 7.29 -3.67 8.45
C LEU A 64 8.78 -3.36 8.47
N GLY A 65 9.57 -4.10 9.26
CA GLY A 65 11.02 -3.99 9.31
C GLY A 65 11.74 -4.65 8.13
N ASN A 66 11.06 -5.52 7.37
CA ASN A 66 11.62 -6.14 6.18
C ASN A 66 11.55 -5.16 5.00
N VAL A 67 12.70 -4.94 4.36
CA VAL A 67 12.88 -3.95 3.28
C VAL A 67 12.02 -4.21 2.04
N ASP A 68 11.62 -5.47 1.82
CA ASP A 68 10.82 -5.93 0.69
C ASP A 68 9.31 -5.96 0.99
N GLU A 69 8.95 -5.76 2.26
CA GLU A 69 7.59 -5.86 2.77
C GLU A 69 7.06 -4.51 3.27
N GLY A 70 7.87 -3.74 4.01
CA GLY A 70 7.52 -2.46 4.60
C GLY A 70 8.11 -1.25 3.89
N TYR A 71 7.26 -0.43 3.27
CA TYR A 71 7.64 0.79 2.57
C TYR A 71 7.11 2.03 3.30
N ASN A 72 7.86 2.48 4.31
CA ASN A 72 7.64 3.77 4.96
C ASN A 72 8.06 4.91 4.03
N ILE A 73 7.10 5.50 3.33
CA ILE A 73 7.35 6.55 2.33
C ILE A 73 7.78 7.86 3.01
N GLY A 74 7.25 8.18 4.18
CA GLY A 74 7.68 9.35 4.94
C GLY A 74 9.18 9.34 5.27
N ARG A 75 9.75 8.16 5.57
CA ARG A 75 11.20 8.01 5.78
C ARG A 75 12.02 7.94 4.49
N ARG A 76 11.44 7.45 3.39
CA ARG A 76 12.16 7.23 2.12
C ARG A 76 12.13 8.46 1.20
N LEU A 77 11.02 9.18 1.15
CA LEU A 77 10.79 10.33 0.26
C LEU A 77 10.61 11.66 1.02
N GLY A 78 10.38 11.61 2.33
CA GLY A 78 10.08 12.80 3.14
C GLY A 78 8.58 13.18 3.14
N ASN A 79 8.26 14.34 3.70
CA ASN A 79 6.87 14.83 3.78
C ASN A 79 6.33 15.16 2.39
N THR A 80 5.38 14.36 1.88
CA THR A 80 4.67 14.67 0.63
C THR A 80 3.33 15.39 0.84
N GLY A 81 3.05 15.80 2.08
CA GLY A 81 1.91 16.61 2.50
C GLY A 81 0.59 15.91 2.22
N VAL A 82 -0.39 16.70 1.76
CA VAL A 82 -1.72 16.18 1.39
C VAL A 82 -1.70 15.14 0.26
N SER A 83 -0.57 14.98 -0.43
CA SER A 83 -0.40 14.03 -1.52
C SER A 83 0.06 12.64 -1.07
N SER A 84 0.42 12.43 0.20
CA SER A 84 1.02 11.18 0.68
C SER A 84 0.22 9.93 0.30
N ALA A 85 -1.09 9.92 0.55
CA ALA A 85 -1.94 8.80 0.16
C ALA A 85 -1.90 8.53 -1.36
N LEU A 86 -1.87 9.57 -2.19
CA LEU A 86 -1.78 9.41 -3.65
C LEU A 86 -0.40 8.89 -4.08
N VAL A 87 0.67 9.32 -3.41
CA VAL A 87 2.02 8.81 -3.66
C VAL A 87 2.09 7.32 -3.32
N GLU A 88 1.61 6.92 -2.14
CA GLU A 88 1.55 5.52 -1.72
C GLU A 88 0.75 4.66 -2.71
N ILE A 89 -0.45 5.10 -3.11
CA ILE A 89 -1.30 4.39 -4.08
C ILE A 89 -0.60 4.23 -5.43
N ASN A 90 0.07 5.28 -5.92
CA ASN A 90 0.80 5.21 -7.19
C ASN A 90 1.99 4.26 -7.11
N LEU A 91 2.76 4.29 -6.02
CA LEU A 91 3.89 3.38 -5.81
C LEU A 91 3.42 1.92 -5.68
N ALA A 92 2.36 1.68 -4.92
CA ALA A 92 1.71 0.38 -4.80
C ALA A 92 1.22 -0.14 -6.16
N THR A 93 0.63 0.73 -6.96
CA THR A 93 0.15 0.40 -8.32
C THR A 93 1.31 0.01 -9.23
N ILE A 94 2.42 0.76 -9.20
CA ILE A 94 3.61 0.46 -9.98
C ILE A 94 4.23 -0.87 -9.52
N ALA A 95 4.41 -1.07 -8.22
CA ALA A 95 4.98 -2.27 -7.65
C ALA A 95 4.15 -3.52 -7.99
N SER A 96 2.84 -3.48 -7.78
CA SER A 96 1.95 -4.58 -8.17
C SER A 96 1.94 -4.81 -9.68
N TYR A 97 2.05 -3.77 -10.50
CA TYR A 97 2.14 -3.94 -11.95
C TYR A 97 3.44 -4.63 -12.38
N LEU A 98 4.60 -4.18 -11.87
CA LEU A 98 5.91 -4.64 -12.32
C LEU A 98 6.29 -5.98 -11.67
N ASP A 99 6.19 -6.06 -10.35
CA ASP A 99 6.67 -7.21 -9.58
C ASP A 99 5.58 -8.26 -9.31
N GLY A 100 4.32 -7.90 -9.58
CA GLY A 100 3.18 -8.74 -9.19
C GLY A 100 2.89 -8.67 -7.69
N GLY A 101 1.97 -9.53 -7.25
CA GLY A 101 1.48 -9.52 -5.87
C GLY A 101 0.58 -8.32 -5.55
N THR A 102 -0.31 -8.50 -4.58
CA THR A 102 -1.13 -7.40 -4.07
C THR A 102 -0.26 -6.50 -3.18
N SER A 103 -0.42 -5.19 -3.30
CA SER A 103 0.16 -4.21 -2.38
C SER A 103 -0.93 -3.69 -1.45
N ALA A 104 -0.64 -3.54 -0.17
CA ALA A 104 -1.49 -2.78 0.74
C ALA A 104 -1.00 -1.33 0.82
N VAL A 105 -1.94 -0.42 1.05
CA VAL A 105 -1.68 1.00 1.30
C VAL A 105 -2.40 1.39 2.58
N VAL A 106 -1.69 2.01 3.53
CA VAL A 106 -2.26 2.41 4.82
C VAL A 106 -1.96 3.87 5.10
N TYR A 107 -3.02 4.68 5.13
CA TYR A 107 -2.94 6.12 5.38
C TYR A 107 -3.97 6.57 6.41
N ALA A 108 -3.66 7.69 7.06
CA ALA A 108 -4.53 8.31 8.04
C ALA A 108 -5.39 9.43 7.44
N GLY A 109 -6.66 9.47 7.82
CA GLY A 109 -7.54 10.62 7.59
C GLY A 109 -7.25 11.76 8.56
N ALA A 110 -7.70 12.97 8.23
CA ALA A 110 -7.54 14.16 9.08
C ALA A 110 -8.23 14.02 10.46
N ASP A 111 -9.19 13.12 10.58
CA ASP A 111 -9.89 12.78 11.83
C ASP A 111 -9.18 11.68 12.65
N GLY A 112 -8.00 11.23 12.20
CA GLY A 112 -7.23 10.16 12.83
C GLY A 112 -7.76 8.75 12.52
N SER A 113 -8.75 8.60 11.63
CA SER A 113 -9.12 7.29 11.08
C SER A 113 -7.97 6.71 10.26
N LEU A 114 -7.88 5.38 10.20
CA LEU A 114 -6.93 4.68 9.34
C LEU A 114 -7.69 3.97 8.23
N THR A 115 -7.22 4.09 7.00
CA THR A 115 -7.74 3.36 5.84
C THR A 115 -6.72 2.33 5.39
N VAL A 116 -7.19 1.12 5.11
CA VAL A 116 -6.42 0.07 4.45
C VAL A 116 -6.98 -0.13 3.04
N GLN A 117 -6.16 0.06 2.02
CA GLN A 117 -6.55 -0.15 0.63
C GLN A 117 -5.67 -1.22 -0.01
N MET A 118 -6.30 -2.19 -0.68
CA MET A 118 -5.61 -3.26 -1.38
C MET A 118 -5.52 -2.95 -2.88
N ILE A 119 -4.30 -2.95 -3.41
CA ILE A 119 -3.98 -2.67 -4.81
C ILE A 119 -3.55 -3.98 -5.46
N ARG A 120 -4.41 -4.53 -6.31
CA ARG A 120 -4.12 -5.80 -7.00
C ARG A 120 -3.37 -5.56 -8.31
N PRO A 121 -2.49 -6.50 -8.72
CA PRO A 121 -1.89 -6.46 -10.03
C PRO A 121 -2.98 -6.65 -11.10
N PRO A 122 -2.88 -6.00 -12.28
CA PRO A 122 -3.73 -6.35 -13.40
C PRO A 122 -3.39 -7.77 -13.90
N ASP A 123 -4.39 -8.45 -14.46
CA ASP A 123 -4.19 -9.75 -15.09
C ASP A 123 -3.32 -9.68 -16.35
N ALA A 124 -2.91 -10.85 -16.84
CA ALA A 124 -2.03 -10.96 -18.01
C ALA A 124 -2.66 -10.36 -19.29
N ALA A 125 -3.98 -10.51 -19.48
CA ALA A 125 -4.67 -9.97 -20.63
C ALA A 125 -4.69 -8.43 -20.62
N ARG A 126 -4.86 -7.82 -19.44
CA ARG A 126 -4.78 -6.39 -19.22
C ARG A 126 -3.36 -5.87 -19.41
N LYS A 127 -2.34 -6.60 -18.94
CA LYS A 127 -0.93 -6.25 -19.23
C LYS A 127 -0.63 -6.29 -20.73
N GLU A 128 -1.14 -7.27 -21.47
CA GLU A 128 -0.99 -7.34 -22.93
C GLU A 128 -1.65 -6.14 -23.64
N LYS A 129 -2.90 -5.80 -23.26
CA LYS A 129 -3.57 -4.60 -23.78
C LYS A 129 -2.80 -3.31 -23.46
N ASN A 130 -2.17 -3.23 -22.30
CA ASN A 130 -1.34 -2.09 -21.95
C ASN A 130 -0.07 -2.05 -22.81
N ARG A 131 0.57 -3.20 -23.06
CA ARG A 131 1.76 -3.28 -23.94
C ARG A 131 1.46 -2.79 -25.35
N ALA A 132 0.34 -3.20 -25.93
CA ALA A 132 -0.07 -2.79 -27.27
C ALA A 132 -0.24 -1.26 -27.40
N ASN A 133 -0.74 -0.59 -26.35
CA ASN A 133 -1.08 0.83 -26.40
C ASN A 133 0.00 1.75 -25.80
N ARG A 134 0.83 1.23 -24.88
CA ARG A 134 1.74 2.03 -24.04
C ARG A 134 3.16 1.47 -23.95
N GLY A 135 3.48 0.44 -24.73
CA GLY A 135 4.81 -0.19 -24.74
C GLY A 135 5.07 -1.10 -23.54
N ALA A 136 6.30 -1.63 -23.46
CA ALA A 136 6.69 -2.64 -22.47
C ALA A 136 6.48 -2.18 -21.01
N ASP A 137 6.80 -0.92 -20.71
CA ASP A 137 6.55 -0.28 -19.43
C ASP A 137 5.53 0.88 -19.62
N PRO A 138 4.27 0.71 -19.19
CA PRO A 138 3.26 1.75 -19.36
C PRO A 138 3.50 3.00 -18.52
N PHE A 139 4.38 2.95 -17.52
CA PHE A 139 4.75 4.11 -16.69
C PHE A 139 5.86 4.95 -17.32
N LYS A 140 6.51 4.45 -18.38
CA LYS A 140 7.48 5.21 -19.19
C LYS A 140 6.87 5.79 -20.47
N PHE A 141 5.63 5.44 -20.78
CA PHE A 141 4.96 5.92 -21.98
C PHE A 141 4.89 7.46 -22.03
N GLY A 142 5.38 8.05 -23.12
CA GLY A 142 5.44 9.50 -23.29
C GLY A 142 6.51 10.21 -22.45
N SER A 143 7.32 9.46 -21.68
CA SER A 143 8.49 10.01 -20.99
C SER A 143 9.54 10.45 -22.03
N PRO A 144 10.19 11.62 -21.85
CA PRO A 144 11.23 12.10 -22.76
C PRO A 144 12.37 11.12 -23.01
N ASN A 145 12.63 10.22 -22.05
CA ASN A 145 13.81 9.36 -22.02
C ASN A 145 13.51 7.86 -22.27
N GLY A 146 12.29 7.43 -22.62
CA GLY A 146 12.10 5.97 -22.77
C GLY A 146 10.73 5.35 -23.06
N GLY A 147 9.84 5.91 -23.89
CA GLY A 147 8.64 5.13 -24.22
C GLY A 147 7.78 5.63 -25.37
N ALA A 148 8.07 5.10 -26.57
CA ALA A 148 7.37 5.22 -27.85
C ALA A 148 7.26 6.65 -28.46
N PRO A 149 7.29 6.79 -29.80
CA PRO A 149 7.07 8.08 -30.44
C PRO A 149 5.66 8.58 -30.12
N ARG A 150 5.50 9.89 -29.91
CA ARG A 150 4.16 10.51 -29.93
C ARG A 150 3.56 10.31 -31.32
N PRO A 151 2.24 10.04 -31.45
CA PRO A 151 1.57 10.03 -32.74
C PRO A 151 1.66 11.40 -33.43
#